data_AF-A0A7S2XFR1-F1
#
_entry.id   AF-A0A7S2XFR1-F1
#
_cell.length_a   1.000
_cell.length_b   1.000
_cell.length_c   1.000
_cell.angle_alpha   90.00
_cell.angle_beta   90.00
_cell.angle_gamma   90.00
#
_symmetry.space_group_name_H-M   'P 1'
#
loop_
_entity.id
_entity.type
_entity.pdbx_description
1 polymer ?
#
loop_
_entity_poly.entity_id
_entity_poly.type
_entity_poly.pdbx_seq_one_letter_code
_entity_poly.pdbx_strand_id
1 'polypeptide(L)'
;MKFKKANSLGNQHNTVIYNLKTTNLSPDNYFCKRIYSHKLNICKSGSLIPFQSKTYYTNIQRNFTKIAHLDILITKLKPKQKIFFELHAIKGYGYTHNKFSPIIASWFSYYSSIFFIKVFKYNKEPELFKKRSLYF
;
A
#
# COMPACT_ATOMS: atom_id res chain seq x y z
N MET A 1 -16.89 -15.78 13.34
CA MET A 1 -15.66 -15.80 12.51
C MET A 1 -15.81 -16.86 11.42
N LYS A 2 -15.78 -16.50 10.13
CA LYS A 2 -15.79 -17.51 9.05
C LYS A 2 -14.38 -18.06 8.89
N PHE A 3 -14.20 -19.34 9.25
CA PHE A 3 -12.98 -20.11 9.05
C PHE A 3 -12.60 -20.11 7.56
N LYS A 4 -11.41 -19.59 7.21
CA LYS A 4 -10.78 -19.92 5.92
C LYS A 4 -10.30 -21.36 6.01
N LYS A 5 -10.70 -22.22 5.08
CA LYS A 5 -10.09 -23.54 4.90
C LYS A 5 -8.58 -23.34 4.72
N ALA A 6 -7.78 -24.07 5.49
CA ALA A 6 -6.33 -23.88 5.59
C ALA A 6 -5.58 -23.96 4.25
N ASN A 7 -6.17 -24.54 3.20
CA ASN A 7 -5.56 -24.74 1.89
C ASN A 7 -6.54 -24.48 0.73
N SER A 8 -7.16 -23.29 0.64
CA SER A 8 -7.92 -22.95 -0.56
C SER A 8 -6.98 -22.53 -1.69
N LEU A 9 -7.03 -23.21 -2.83
CA LEU A 9 -6.36 -22.81 -4.07
C LEU A 9 -6.78 -21.40 -4.49
N GLY A 10 -5.90 -20.69 -5.19
CA GLY A 10 -6.25 -19.39 -5.76
C GLY A 10 -7.27 -19.56 -6.89
N ASN A 11 -8.32 -18.75 -6.87
CA ASN A 11 -9.38 -18.71 -7.86
C ASN A 11 -9.76 -17.26 -8.18
N GLN A 12 -10.62 -17.04 -9.18
CA GLN A 12 -11.04 -15.72 -9.63
C GLN A 12 -11.79 -14.87 -8.57
N HIS A 13 -12.24 -15.49 -7.47
CA HIS A 13 -12.99 -14.81 -6.42
C HIS A 13 -12.11 -14.40 -5.22
N ASN A 14 -11.02 -15.12 -4.97
CA ASN A 14 -10.19 -14.93 -3.77
C ASN A 14 -8.85 -14.25 -4.03
N THR A 15 -8.40 -14.23 -5.29
CA THR A 15 -7.11 -13.68 -5.71
C THR A 15 -7.31 -12.64 -6.80
N VAL A 16 -6.42 -11.66 -6.84
CA VAL A 16 -6.26 -10.73 -7.96
C VAL A 16 -4.80 -10.81 -8.40
N ILE A 17 -4.57 -10.95 -9.70
CA ILE A 17 -3.23 -11.19 -10.23
C ILE A 17 -2.74 -9.99 -11.03
N TYR A 18 -1.52 -9.57 -10.73
CA TYR A 18 -0.80 -8.54 -11.49
C TYR A 18 0.50 -9.10 -12.04
N ASN A 19 0.93 -8.58 -13.18
CA ASN A 19 2.17 -8.97 -13.85
C ASN A 19 3.00 -7.71 -14.13
N LEU A 20 4.30 -7.80 -13.85
CA LEU A 20 5.30 -6.85 -14.32
C LEU A 20 6.32 -7.57 -15.20
N LYS A 21 6.39 -7.18 -16.48
CA LYS A 21 7.44 -7.63 -17.40
C LYS A 21 8.10 -6.42 -18.05
N THR A 22 9.32 -6.12 -17.66
CA THR A 22 10.06 -4.98 -18.22
C THR A 22 11.55 -5.26 -18.34
N THR A 23 12.18 -4.62 -19.31
CA THR A 23 13.62 -4.72 -19.57
C THR A 23 14.19 -3.33 -19.79
N ASN A 24 15.47 -3.14 -19.45
CA ASN A 24 16.24 -1.97 -19.85
C ASN A 24 17.27 -2.38 -20.89
N LEU A 25 17.02 -2.01 -22.15
CA LEU A 25 17.90 -2.29 -23.29
C LEU A 25 18.59 -1.02 -23.80
N SER A 26 18.70 0.02 -22.97
CA SER A 26 19.37 1.26 -23.37
C SER A 26 20.83 0.98 -23.76
N PRO A 27 21.33 1.60 -24.84
CA PRO A 27 22.73 1.50 -25.23
C PRO A 27 23.65 2.26 -24.27
N ASP A 28 23.14 3.33 -23.65
CA ASP A 28 23.85 4.07 -22.62
C ASP A 28 23.93 3.27 -21.32
N ASN A 29 25.16 3.04 -20.85
CA ASN A 29 25.50 2.34 -19.60
C ASN A 29 25.05 3.10 -18.34
N TYR A 30 24.86 4.42 -18.43
CA TYR A 30 24.47 5.24 -17.29
C TYR A 30 22.95 5.34 -17.10
N PHE A 31 22.18 5.16 -18.17
CA PHE A 31 20.73 5.26 -18.15
C PHE A 31 20.07 4.26 -17.18
N CYS A 32 19.43 4.81 -16.14
CA CYS A 32 18.64 4.04 -15.19
C CYS A 32 17.15 4.15 -15.51
N LYS A 33 16.57 3.05 -16.03
CA LYS A 33 15.13 2.99 -16.27
C LYS A 33 14.38 2.87 -14.94
N ARG A 34 13.57 3.87 -14.61
CA ARG A 34 12.68 3.86 -13.43
C ARG A 34 11.39 3.11 -13.77
N ILE A 35 10.99 2.19 -12.91
CA ILE A 35 9.75 1.42 -13.07
C ILE A 35 8.83 1.75 -11.90
N TYR A 36 7.66 2.26 -12.24
CA TYR A 36 6.63 2.69 -11.30
C TYR A 36 5.45 1.72 -11.29
N SER A 37 4.58 1.85 -10.29
CA SER A 37 3.43 0.97 -10.06
C SER A 37 2.40 0.97 -11.20
N HIS A 38 2.25 2.06 -11.96
CA HIS A 38 1.36 2.06 -13.15
C HIS A 38 1.78 1.09 -14.26
N LYS A 39 3.01 0.55 -14.24
CA LYS A 39 3.45 -0.47 -15.19
C LYS A 39 2.96 -1.89 -14.87
N LEU A 40 2.30 -2.09 -13.73
CA LEU A 40 1.69 -3.37 -13.36
C LEU A 40 0.42 -3.59 -14.18
N ASN A 41 0.40 -4.69 -14.93
CA ASN A 41 -0.75 -5.10 -15.73
C ASN A 41 -1.61 -6.09 -14.94
N ILE A 42 -2.93 -5.93 -14.97
CA ILE A 42 -3.85 -6.89 -14.34
C ILE A 42 -4.10 -8.09 -15.27
N CYS A 43 -3.99 -9.29 -14.71
CA CYS A 43 -4.22 -10.54 -15.43
C CYS A 43 -5.61 -11.09 -15.10
N LYS A 44 -6.62 -10.68 -15.87
CA LYS A 44 -8.03 -11.04 -15.61
C LYS A 44 -8.35 -12.51 -15.84
N SER A 45 -7.55 -13.19 -16.67
CA SER A 45 -7.71 -14.59 -17.04
C SER A 45 -7.01 -15.55 -16.08
N GLY A 46 -6.28 -15.05 -15.08
CA GLY A 46 -5.52 -15.87 -14.12
C GLY A 46 -4.01 -15.70 -14.24
N SER A 47 -3.28 -16.59 -13.55
CA SER A 47 -1.80 -16.60 -13.52
C SER A 47 -1.23 -17.13 -14.84
N LEU A 48 -0.10 -16.59 -15.28
CA LEU A 48 0.67 -17.17 -16.39
C LEU A 48 1.45 -18.42 -15.96
N ILE A 49 1.63 -18.62 -14.65
CA ILE A 49 2.32 -19.78 -14.06
C ILE A 49 1.41 -20.56 -13.08
N PRO A 50 0.24 -21.06 -13.52
CA PRO A 50 -0.80 -21.59 -12.63
C PRO A 50 -0.36 -22.84 -11.87
N PHE A 51 0.49 -23.69 -12.47
CA PHE A 51 1.00 -24.91 -11.84
C PHE A 51 1.93 -24.61 -10.66
N GLN A 52 2.74 -23.55 -10.76
CA GLN A 52 3.64 -23.13 -9.69
C GLN A 52 2.91 -22.32 -8.61
N SER A 53 2.03 -21.41 -9.03
CA SER A 53 1.29 -20.54 -8.11
C SER A 53 0.10 -21.20 -7.44
N LYS A 54 -0.32 -22.39 -7.91
CA LYS A 54 -1.52 -23.11 -7.47
C LYS A 54 -2.78 -22.23 -7.54
N THR A 55 -2.85 -21.39 -8.58
CA THR A 55 -3.99 -20.51 -8.84
C THR A 55 -4.60 -20.82 -10.22
N TYR A 56 -5.87 -21.17 -10.23
CA TYR A 56 -6.58 -21.62 -11.42
C TYR A 56 -7.87 -20.83 -11.56
N TYR A 57 -8.04 -20.15 -12.68
CA TYR A 57 -9.22 -19.34 -12.96
C TYR A 57 -10.07 -20.11 -13.97
N THR A 58 -11.33 -20.33 -13.62
CA THR A 58 -12.30 -20.93 -14.57
C THR A 58 -12.98 -19.86 -15.41
N ASN A 59 -13.18 -18.68 -14.82
CA ASN A 59 -13.85 -17.55 -15.45
C ASN A 59 -12.99 -16.29 -15.37
N ILE A 60 -13.21 -15.37 -16.32
CA ILE A 60 -12.57 -14.04 -16.32
C ILE A 60 -13.07 -13.24 -15.12
N GLN A 61 -12.15 -12.63 -14.40
CA GLN A 61 -12.45 -11.77 -13.27
C GLN A 61 -13.09 -10.45 -13.74
N ARG A 62 -14.38 -10.24 -13.40
CA ARG A 62 -15.15 -9.05 -13.80
C ARG A 62 -14.87 -7.83 -12.94
N ASN A 63 -14.79 -8.03 -11.62
CA ASN A 63 -14.51 -6.95 -10.67
C ASN A 63 -12.99 -6.81 -10.52
N PHE A 64 -12.43 -5.73 -11.05
CA PHE A 64 -11.02 -5.42 -10.91
C PHE A 64 -10.81 -4.26 -9.95
N THR A 65 -9.89 -4.45 -9.01
CA THR A 65 -9.35 -3.35 -8.22
C THR A 65 -8.29 -2.64 -9.04
N LYS A 66 -8.32 -1.31 -9.03
CA LYS A 66 -7.21 -0.50 -9.56
C LYS A 66 -6.19 -0.30 -8.44
N ILE A 67 -4.93 -0.16 -8.83
CA ILE A 67 -3.86 0.24 -7.91
C ILE A 67 -4.16 1.67 -7.46
N ALA A 68 -4.14 1.90 -6.14
CA ALA A 68 -4.51 3.20 -5.55
C ALA A 68 -3.52 4.31 -5.93
N HIS A 69 -2.22 4.00 -5.95
CA HIS A 69 -1.15 4.96 -6.22
C HIS A 69 -0.29 4.48 -7.39
N LEU A 70 -0.26 5.25 -8.47
CA LEU A 70 0.33 4.90 -9.77
C LEU A 70 1.80 5.37 -9.94
N ASP A 71 2.27 6.14 -8.97
CA ASP A 71 3.53 6.86 -8.89
C ASP A 71 4.53 6.25 -7.89
N ILE A 72 4.20 5.10 -7.31
CA ILE A 72 5.12 4.36 -6.43
C ILE A 72 6.26 3.80 -7.28
N LEU A 73 7.50 4.23 -7.00
CA LEU A 73 8.69 3.66 -7.62
C LEU A 73 8.94 2.26 -7.06
N ILE A 74 8.87 1.24 -7.92
CA ILE A 74 9.13 -0.15 -7.53
C ILE A 74 10.63 -0.44 -7.57
N THR A 75 11.27 -0.11 -8.70
CA THR A 75 12.67 -0.45 -8.94
C THR A 75 13.30 0.45 -10.01
N LYS A 76 14.64 0.49 -10.04
CA LYS A 76 15.45 1.13 -11.07
C LYS A 76 16.31 0.06 -11.73
N LEU A 77 16.15 -0.13 -13.04
CA LEU A 77 16.96 -1.09 -13.80
C LEU A 77 18.13 -0.39 -14.48
N LYS A 78 19.33 -0.95 -14.28
CA LYS A 78 20.49 -0.64 -15.10
C LYS A 78 20.38 -1.30 -16.48
N PRO A 79 21.16 -0.82 -17.47
CA PRO A 79 21.15 -1.38 -18.82
C PRO A 79 21.46 -2.88 -18.79
N LYS A 80 20.83 -3.64 -19.69
CA LYS A 80 20.85 -5.11 -19.78
C LYS A 80 20.11 -5.87 -18.67
N GLN A 81 19.60 -5.19 -17.63
CA GLN A 81 18.79 -5.84 -16.61
C GLN A 81 17.35 -6.05 -17.06
N LYS A 82 16.74 -7.13 -16.57
CA LYS A 82 15.37 -7.54 -16.88
C LYS A 82 14.68 -7.93 -15.58
N ILE A 83 13.39 -7.61 -15.48
CA ILE A 83 12.55 -8.01 -14.36
C ILE A 83 11.25 -8.62 -14.88
N PHE A 84 10.90 -9.77 -14.30
CA PHE A 84 9.66 -10.47 -14.56
C PHE A 84 9.16 -11.06 -13.25
N PHE A 85 7.95 -10.69 -12.84
CA PHE A 85 7.27 -11.33 -11.72
C PHE A 85 5.75 -11.20 -11.82
N GLU A 86 5.07 -12.16 -11.18
CA GLU A 86 3.64 -12.11 -10.93
C GLU A 86 3.36 -11.84 -9.46
N LEU A 87 2.36 -11.02 -9.17
CA LEU A 87 1.89 -10.70 -7.82
C LEU A 87 0.50 -11.29 -7.64
N HIS A 88 0.35 -12.12 -6.62
CA HIS A 88 -0.94 -12.69 -6.22
C HIS A 88 -1.46 -11.95 -4.99
N ALA A 89 -2.37 -11.01 -5.19
CA ALA A 89 -3.01 -10.28 -4.12
C ALA A 89 -4.15 -11.11 -3.51
N ILE A 90 -4.07 -11.36 -2.21
CA ILE A 90 -5.09 -12.08 -1.43
C ILE A 90 -5.70 -11.16 -0.38
N LYS A 91 -6.93 -11.47 0.04
CA LYS A 91 -7.55 -10.82 1.20
C LYS A 91 -6.86 -11.25 2.49
N GLY A 92 -6.29 -10.30 3.22
CA GLY A 92 -5.73 -10.48 4.57
C GLY A 92 -6.33 -9.51 5.59
N TYR A 93 -5.86 -9.59 6.83
CA TYR A 93 -6.27 -8.71 7.94
C TYR A 93 -5.03 -7.99 8.49
N GLY A 94 -5.18 -6.73 8.91
CA GLY A 94 -4.07 -5.94 9.50
C GLY A 94 -3.36 -6.65 10.66
N TYR A 95 -4.11 -7.40 11.48
CA TYR A 95 -3.57 -8.24 12.55
C TYR A 95 -2.52 -9.26 12.07
N THR A 96 -2.66 -9.78 10.85
CA THR A 96 -1.70 -10.77 10.30
C THR A 96 -0.42 -10.12 9.79
N HIS A 97 -0.52 -8.92 9.19
CA HIS A 97 0.60 -8.16 8.68
C HIS A 97 0.16 -6.72 8.35
N ASN A 98 1.00 -5.73 8.65
CA ASN A 98 0.69 -4.30 8.48
C ASN A 98 0.33 -3.90 7.04
N LYS A 99 0.83 -4.60 6.03
CA LYS A 99 0.44 -4.42 4.61
C LYS A 99 -1.06 -4.56 4.34
N PHE A 100 -1.80 -5.23 5.22
CA PHE A 100 -3.25 -5.37 5.13
C PHE A 100 -4.00 -4.33 5.96
N SER A 101 -3.30 -3.43 6.65
CA SER A 101 -3.94 -2.29 7.31
C SER A 101 -4.60 -1.41 6.24
N PRO A 102 -5.91 -1.11 6.36
CA PRO A 102 -6.58 -0.23 5.43
C PRO A 102 -6.28 1.26 5.68
N ILE A 103 -5.62 1.58 6.79
CA ILE A 103 -5.38 2.95 7.23
C ILE A 103 -3.91 3.17 7.61
N ILE A 104 -3.43 4.39 7.43
CA ILE A 104 -2.06 4.79 7.80
C ILE A 104 -1.95 4.94 9.31
N ALA A 105 -2.86 5.73 9.89
CA ALA A 105 -3.00 5.89 11.33
C ALA A 105 -4.48 6.10 11.67
N SER A 106 -4.94 5.46 12.74
CA SER A 106 -6.22 5.76 13.39
C SER A 106 -5.91 6.11 14.82
N TRP A 107 -6.24 7.34 15.22
CA TRP A 107 -6.01 7.84 16.56
C TRP A 107 -7.21 8.68 16.98
N PHE A 108 -7.45 8.75 18.29
CA PHE A 108 -8.42 9.65 18.89
C PHE A 108 -7.74 10.38 20.04
N SER A 109 -8.25 11.55 20.37
CA SER A 109 -7.85 12.28 21.56
C SER A 109 -9.09 12.79 22.28
N TYR A 110 -9.01 12.82 23.60
CA TYR A 110 -10.05 13.41 24.42
C TYR A 110 -9.92 14.93 24.43
N TYR A 111 -11.07 15.59 24.50
CA TYR A 111 -11.11 17.02 24.75
C TYR A 111 -10.53 17.32 26.14
N SER A 112 -9.51 18.18 26.19
CA SER A 112 -8.86 18.56 27.45
C SER A 112 -9.40 19.91 27.92
N SER A 113 -10.18 19.89 29.01
CA SER A 113 -10.63 21.11 29.67
C SER A 113 -9.61 21.54 30.72
N ILE A 114 -8.93 22.66 30.48
CA ILE A 114 -7.95 23.23 31.42
C ILE A 114 -8.57 24.47 32.05
N PHE A 115 -8.79 24.44 33.37
CA PHE A 115 -9.31 25.58 34.13
C PHE A 115 -8.29 26.02 35.18
N PHE A 116 -8.05 27.32 35.27
CA PHE A 116 -7.23 27.91 36.33
C PHE A 116 -8.10 28.17 37.56
N ILE A 117 -7.83 27.46 38.65
CA ILE A 117 -8.64 27.54 39.89
C ILE A 117 -8.23 28.76 40.75
N LYS A 118 -6.99 29.25 40.62
CA LYS A 118 -6.48 30.42 41.35
C LYS A 118 -5.59 31.24 40.43
N VAL A 119 -5.68 32.58 40.54
CA VAL A 119 -4.76 33.49 39.87
C VAL A 119 -3.38 33.31 40.50
N PHE A 120 -2.43 32.75 39.76
CA PHE A 120 -1.03 32.78 40.16
C PHE A 120 -0.49 34.20 39.96
N LYS A 121 -0.23 34.94 41.06
CA LYS A 121 0.64 36.11 41.02
C LYS A 121 2.08 35.62 40.90
N TYR A 122 2.55 35.41 39.67
CA TYR A 122 3.98 35.30 39.41
C TYR A 122 4.57 36.72 39.39
N ASN A 123 5.53 37.01 40.28
CA ASN A 123 6.29 38.27 40.30
C ASN A 123 7.32 38.38 39.15
N LYS A 124 7.25 37.52 38.14
CA LYS A 124 8.00 37.59 36.88
C LYS A 124 7.04 37.24 35.75
N GLU A 125 7.03 38.06 34.70
CA GLU A 125 6.14 37.90 33.55
C GLU A 125 6.16 36.46 33.03
N PRO A 126 5.00 35.80 32.87
CA PRO A 126 4.97 34.48 32.27
C PRO A 126 5.15 34.64 30.74
N GLU A 127 6.30 34.21 30.23
CA GLU A 127 6.58 34.02 28.79
C GLU A 127 5.60 33.01 28.11
N LEU A 128 4.71 32.40 28.89
CA LEU A 128 3.91 31.22 28.55
C LEU A 128 2.73 31.48 27.60
N PHE A 129 2.35 32.72 27.30
CA PHE A 129 1.21 32.99 26.42
C PHE A 129 1.43 34.16 25.46
N LYS A 130 2.26 33.95 24.42
CA LYS A 130 1.99 34.63 23.15
C LYS A 130 0.67 34.07 22.62
N LYS A 131 -0.41 34.84 22.75
CA LYS A 131 -1.69 34.62 22.05
C LYS A 131 -1.38 34.45 20.56
N ARG A 132 -1.22 33.22 20.09
CA ARG A 132 -1.42 32.91 18.68
C ARG A 132 -2.92 32.82 18.50
N SER A 133 -3.50 33.84 17.86
CA SER A 133 -4.87 33.79 17.37
C SER A 133 -4.96 32.67 16.34
N LEU A 134 -5.31 31.46 16.79
CA LEU A 134 -5.77 30.41 15.91
C LEU A 134 -7.20 30.77 15.52
N TYR A 135 -7.31 31.57 14.45
CA TYR A 135 -8.55 31.67 13.69
C TYR A 135 -8.73 30.34 12.96
N PHE A 136 -9.78 29.62 13.32
CA PHE A 136 -10.40 28.59 12.51
C PHE A 136 -11.71 29.16 11.94
#